data_AF-A0A539DQF1-F1
#
_entry.id   AF-A0A539DQF1-F1
#
_cell.length_a   1.000
_cell.length_b   1.000
_cell.length_c   1.000
_cell.angle_alpha   90.00
_cell.angle_beta   90.00
_cell.angle_gamma   90.00
#
_symmetry.space_group_name_H-M   'P 1'
#
loop_
_entity.id
_entity.type
_entity.pdbx_description
1 polymer ?
#
loop_
_entity_poly.entity_id
_entity_poly.type
_entity_poly.pdbx_seq_one_letter_code
_entity_poly.pdbx_strand_id
1 'polypeptide(L)'
;MALSVRLDTQLEKQLTRLSERLHLSKSEIVKRSLNEYLKSHPAEETPYSLGADLFGAVGSGRLDLSERRKEYVKAKIRAKNTR
;
A
#
# COMPACT_ATOMS: atom_id res chain seq x y z
N MET A 1 -14.71 -5.89 -16.97
CA MET A 1 -15.78 -6.44 -16.11
C MET A 1 -16.83 -5.36 -15.89
N ALA A 2 -18.11 -5.75 -15.79
CA ALA A 2 -19.22 -4.83 -15.52
C ALA A 2 -19.75 -5.06 -14.10
N LEU A 3 -20.05 -3.98 -13.38
CA LEU A 3 -20.64 -3.98 -12.05
C LEU A 3 -22.05 -3.38 -12.15
N SER A 4 -23.06 -4.09 -11.65
CA SER A 4 -24.44 -3.58 -11.56
C SER A 4 -24.79 -3.34 -10.09
N VAL A 5 -25.18 -2.11 -9.75
CA VAL A 5 -25.54 -1.71 -8.39
C VAL A 5 -26.91 -1.04 -8.43
N ARG A 6 -27.80 -1.42 -7.51
CA ARG A 6 -29.10 -0.74 -7.36
C ARG A 6 -28.88 0.55 -6.58
N LEU A 7 -29.35 1.66 -7.14
CA LEU A 7 -29.38 2.97 -6.49
C LEU A 7 -30.81 3.27 -6.06
N ASP A 8 -30.97 3.98 -4.94
CA ASP A 8 -32.28 4.54 -4.61
C ASP A 8 -32.64 5.70 -5.56
N THR A 9 -33.92 6.06 -5.56
CA THR A 9 -34.46 7.06 -6.49
C THR A 9 -33.91 8.47 -6.24
N GLN A 10 -33.48 8.79 -5.03
CA GLN A 10 -32.93 10.10 -4.69
C GLN A 10 -31.50 10.20 -5.22
N LEU A 11 -30.68 9.18 -4.99
CA LEU A 11 -29.29 9.11 -5.43
C LEU A 11 -29.20 9.10 -6.96
N GLU A 12 -30.10 8.40 -7.65
CA GLU A 12 -30.16 8.43 -9.12
C GLU A 12 -30.47 9.84 -9.67
N LYS A 13 -31.40 10.56 -9.04
CA LYS A 13 -31.71 11.95 -9.42
C LYS A 13 -30.51 12.87 -9.20
N GLN A 14 -29.81 12.72 -8.08
CA GLN A 14 -28.59 13.50 -7.80
C GLN A 14 -27.49 13.20 -8.82
N LEU A 15 -27.28 11.93 -9.15
CA LEU A 15 -26.30 11.51 -10.16
C LEU A 15 -26.64 12.06 -11.56
N THR A 16 -27.92 12.07 -11.92
CA THR A 16 -28.39 12.63 -13.20
C THR A 16 -28.13 14.14 -13.29
N ARG A 17 -28.49 14.90 -12.24
CA ARG A 17 -28.21 16.35 -12.18
C ARG A 17 -26.71 16.65 -12.24
N LEU A 18 -25.90 15.82 -11.58
CA LEU A 18 -24.45 15.97 -11.59
C LEU A 18 -23.86 15.68 -12.98
N SER A 19 -24.39 14.67 -13.67
CA SER A 19 -24.04 14.31 -15.05
C SER A 19 -24.32 15.46 -16.01
N GLU A 20 -25.50 16.07 -15.91
CA GLU A 20 -25.88 17.25 -16.71
C GLU A 20 -24.97 18.44 -16.43
N ARG A 21 -24.71 18.75 -15.14
CA ARG A 21 -23.89 19.90 -14.74
C ARG A 21 -22.42 19.78 -15.15
N LEU A 22 -21.86 18.57 -15.10
CA LEU A 22 -20.45 18.33 -15.42
C LEU A 22 -20.23 17.94 -16.89
N HIS A 23 -21.31 17.72 -17.66
CA HIS A 23 -21.25 17.15 -19.01
C HIS A 23 -20.46 15.83 -19.09
N LEU A 24 -20.57 15.02 -18.03
CA LEU A 24 -19.91 13.71 -17.93
C LEU A 24 -20.96 12.61 -17.86
N SER A 25 -20.65 11.43 -18.39
CA SER A 25 -21.54 10.28 -18.25
C SER A 25 -21.67 9.85 -16.78
N LYS A 26 -22.83 9.28 -16.42
CA LYS A 26 -23.07 8.71 -15.08
C LYS A 26 -21.97 7.71 -14.69
N SER A 27 -21.55 6.86 -15.62
CA SER A 27 -20.48 5.88 -15.39
C SER A 27 -19.13 6.53 -15.13
N GLU A 28 -18.80 7.63 -15.81
CA GLU A 28 -17.56 8.36 -15.60
C GLU A 28 -17.52 9.01 -14.21
N ILE A 29 -18.64 9.60 -13.78
CA ILE A 29 -18.78 10.16 -12.43
C ILE A 29 -18.60 9.06 -11.39
N VAL A 30 -19.28 7.92 -11.54
CA VAL A 30 -19.16 6.78 -10.61
C VAL A 30 -17.71 6.27 -10.53
N LYS A 31 -17.01 6.15 -11.67
CA LYS A 31 -15.59 5.74 -11.69
C LYS A 31 -14.71 6.71 -10.90
N ARG A 32 -14.89 8.02 -11.09
CA ARG A 32 -14.11 9.04 -10.37
C ARG A 32 -14.38 8.98 -8.88
N SER A 33 -15.65 8.93 -8.49
CA SER A 33 -16.03 8.83 -7.08
C SER A 33 -15.51 7.56 -6.42
N LEU A 34 -15.55 6.40 -7.11
CA LEU A 34 -14.95 5.17 -6.59
C LEU A 34 -13.43 5.28 -6.43
N ASN A 35 -12.75 5.88 -7.40
CA ASN A 35 -11.29 6.06 -7.31
C ASN A 35 -10.91 7.00 -6.15
N GLU A 36 -11.65 8.09 -5.96
CA GLU A 36 -11.46 8.98 -4.81
C GLU A 36 -11.76 8.29 -3.48
N TYR A 37 -12.83 7.50 -3.42
CA TYR A 37 -13.21 6.75 -2.22
C TYR A 37 -12.16 5.69 -1.84
N LEU A 38 -11.60 4.97 -2.82
CA LEU A 38 -10.54 3.99 -2.57
C LEU A 38 -9.22 4.66 -2.17
N LYS A 39 -8.93 5.86 -2.69
CA LYS A 39 -7.75 6.63 -2.25
C LYS A 39 -7.88 7.14 -0.82
N SER A 40 -9.09 7.49 -0.39
CA SER A 40 -9.34 7.93 0.98
C SER A 40 -9.44 6.78 1.98
N HIS A 41 -9.58 5.55 1.50
CA HIS A 41 -9.55 4.32 2.29
C HIS A 41 -8.45 3.40 1.76
N PRO A 42 -7.17 3.79 1.92
CA PRO A 42 -6.07 2.92 1.53
C PRO A 42 -6.26 1.57 2.21
N ALA A 43 -6.02 0.48 1.47
CA ALA A 43 -5.96 -0.84 2.06
C ALA A 43 -5.04 -0.78 3.29
N GLU A 44 -5.43 -1.43 4.39
CA GLU A 44 -4.62 -1.45 5.62
C GLU A 44 -3.15 -1.65 5.24
N GLU A 45 -2.33 -0.65 5.55
CA GLU A 45 -0.91 -0.73 5.24
C GLU A 45 -0.39 -1.99 5.91
N THR A 46 0.11 -2.92 5.10
CA THR A 46 0.72 -4.14 5.63
C THR A 46 1.78 -3.75 6.68
N PRO A 47 2.00 -4.55 7.73
CA PRO A 47 3.05 -4.26 8.71
C PRO A 47 4.42 -4.03 8.07
N TYR A 48 4.67 -4.63 6.90
CA TYR A 48 5.86 -4.39 6.10
C TYR A 48 5.90 -2.97 5.50
N SER A 49 4.81 -2.51 4.87
CA SER A 49 4.77 -1.16 4.29
C SER A 49 4.84 -0.06 5.36
N LEU A 50 4.26 -0.31 6.54
CA LEU A 50 4.35 0.61 7.69
C LEU A 50 5.78 0.81 8.21
N GLY A 51 6.66 -0.18 8.05
CA GLY A 51 8.06 -0.09 8.48
C GLY A 51 9.06 0.10 7.33
N ALA A 52 8.57 0.33 6.11
CA ALA A 52 9.41 0.36 4.90
C ALA A 52 10.51 1.42 4.96
N ASP A 53 10.22 2.56 5.58
CA ASP A 53 11.13 3.67 5.83
C ASP A 53 12.16 3.39 6.94
N LEU A 54 11.88 2.45 7.83
CA LEU A 54 12.79 2.00 8.90
C LEU A 54 13.79 0.95 8.40
N PHE A 55 13.48 0.21 7.33
CA PHE A 55 14.39 -0.79 6.77
C PHE A 55 15.49 -0.13 5.94
N GLY A 56 16.71 -0.66 6.01
CA GLY A 56 17.84 -0.19 5.19
C GLY A 56 18.48 1.13 5.66
N ALA A 57 17.90 1.83 6.62
CA ALA A 57 18.46 3.07 7.19
C ALA A 57 19.79 2.86 7.93
N VAL A 58 20.04 1.65 8.44
CA VAL A 58 21.29 1.28 9.13
C VAL A 58 21.90 0.05 8.48
N GLY A 59 23.02 0.25 7.78
CA GLY A 59 23.80 -0.81 7.15
C GLY A 59 25.06 -1.11 7.95
N SER A 60 25.39 -2.39 8.12
CA SER A 60 26.65 -2.84 8.74
C SER A 60 27.91 -2.59 7.88
N GLY A 61 27.74 -2.00 6.69
CA GLY A 61 28.76 -1.90 5.65
C GLY A 61 29.07 -3.21 4.92
N ARG A 62 28.44 -4.33 5.31
CA ARG A 62 28.62 -5.65 4.70
C ARG A 62 27.31 -6.16 4.11
N LEU A 63 27.36 -6.53 2.84
CA LEU A 63 26.21 -7.03 2.07
C LEU A 63 26.01 -8.54 2.21
N ASP A 64 27.03 -9.27 2.69
CA ASP A 64 27.05 -10.73 2.78
C ASP A 64 26.69 -11.27 4.18
N LEU A 65 26.20 -10.41 5.08
CA LEU A 65 25.87 -10.81 6.46
C LEU A 65 24.82 -11.91 6.53
N SER A 66 23.82 -11.88 5.64
CA SER A 66 22.76 -12.88 5.59
C SER A 66 23.28 -14.22 5.07
N GLU A 67 24.13 -14.19 4.04
CA GLU A 67 24.68 -15.38 3.39
C GLU A 67 25.72 -16.08 4.28
N ARG A 68 26.66 -15.30 4.84
CA ARG A 68 27.79 -15.82 5.62
C ARG A 68 27.58 -15.73 7.13
N ARG A 69 26.31 -15.65 7.58
CA ARG A 69 25.96 -15.43 9.00
C ARG A 69 26.68 -16.38 9.96
N LYS A 70 26.81 -17.66 9.60
CA LYS A 70 27.41 -18.70 10.45
C LYS A 70 28.90 -18.48 10.66
N GLU A 71 29.62 -18.03 9.63
CA GLU A 71 31.05 -17.76 9.70
C GLU A 71 31.33 -16.57 10.61
N TYR A 72 30.58 -15.48 10.42
CA TYR A 72 30.72 -14.26 11.24
C TYR A 72 30.39 -14.50 12.71
N VAL A 73 29.32 -15.26 13.01
CA VAL A 73 28.97 -15.60 14.40
C VAL A 73 30.07 -16.45 15.04
N LYS A 74 30.58 -17.48 14.35
CA LYS A 74 31.67 -18.31 14.87
C LYS A 74 32.95 -17.49 15.11
N ALA A 75 33.30 -16.60 14.19
CA ALA A 75 34.45 -15.71 14.33
C ALA A 75 34.32 -14.81 15.57
N LYS A 76 33.15 -14.18 15.79
CA LYS A 76 32.90 -13.38 17.00
C LYS A 76 33.01 -14.20 18.29
N ILE A 77 32.45 -15.41 18.33
CA ILE A 77 32.51 -16.27 19.52
C ILE A 77 33.95 -16.69 19.81
N ARG A 78 34.71 -17.09 18.79
CA ARG A 78 36.14 -17.43 18.94
C ARG A 78 36.94 -16.25 19.47
N ALA A 79 36.79 -15.07 18.86
CA ALA A 79 37.47 -13.86 19.32
C ALA A 79 37.16 -13.51 20.80
N LYS A 80 35.94 -13.79 21.27
CA LYS A 80 35.55 -13.59 22.68
C LYS A 80 36.16 -14.62 23.62
N ASN A 81 36.36 -15.86 23.15
CA ASN A 81 36.86 -16.98 23.94
C ASN A 81 38.37 -17.20 23.82
N THR A 82 39.05 -16.51 22.92
CA THR A 82 40.51 -16.42 22.88
C THR A 82 40.96 -15.46 23.99
N ARG A 83 41.08 -16.01 25.19
CA ARG A 83 41.76 -15.41 26.34
C ARG A 83 42.77 -16.43 26.87
#